data_AF-A0A0K9CMT8-F1
#
_entry.id   AF-A0A0K9CMT8-F1
#
_cell.length_a   1.000
_cell.length_b   1.000
_cell.length_c   1.000
_cell.angle_alpha   90.00
_cell.angle_beta   90.00
_cell.angle_gamma   90.00
#
_symmetry.space_group_name_H-M   'P 1'
#
loop_
_entity.id
_entity.type
_entity.pdbx_description
1 polymer ?
#
loop_
_entity_poly.entity_id
_entity_poly.type
_entity_poly.pdbx_seq_one_letter_code
_entity_poly.pdbx_strand_id
1 'polypeptide(L)'
;MKTIDDVLGNTWNVLNEIIENGKDIKPSVEFIESLGKCPKCGGKVFERAKTYSCENEDFILWKESKHYKEKFSINQEEAKKFLANETVQCTLISEDKKSRKANLKIKLNGEYVNFEEERESVGKCPICGKEVVESEKMFYCTGNKDGCVFKLWKEAKHFSNTLKITKSIAKKLLKKNGSSKFEVSGKDGNKKEVNLKIKINRNYVNFEEVKEIK
;
A
#
# COMPACT_ATOMS: atom_id res chain seq x y z
N MET A 1 -28.96 -61.41 15.20
CA MET A 1 -28.33 -60.10 15.50
C MET A 1 -27.23 -59.91 14.48
N LYS A 2 -27.25 -58.85 13.66
CA LYS A 2 -26.15 -58.61 12.69
C LYS A 2 -24.86 -58.41 13.49
N THR A 3 -23.80 -59.10 13.12
CA THR A 3 -22.51 -58.95 13.80
C THR A 3 -21.88 -57.61 13.41
N ILE A 4 -20.91 -57.14 14.21
CA ILE A 4 -20.17 -55.91 13.89
C ILE A 4 -19.49 -56.04 12.52
N ASP A 5 -18.96 -57.22 12.21
CA ASP A 5 -18.32 -57.51 10.93
C ASP A 5 -19.30 -57.45 9.77
N ASP A 6 -20.54 -57.92 9.96
CA ASP A 6 -21.59 -57.76 8.94
C ASP A 6 -21.92 -56.29 8.68
N VAL A 7 -21.95 -55.46 9.72
CA VAL A 7 -22.23 -54.02 9.58
C VAL A 7 -21.08 -53.30 8.88
N LEU A 8 -19.84 -53.61 9.26
CA LEU A 8 -18.65 -53.03 8.65
C LEU A 8 -18.49 -53.45 7.20
N GLY A 9 -18.71 -54.74 6.88
CA GLY A 9 -18.66 -55.25 5.51
C GLY A 9 -19.72 -54.61 4.63
N ASN A 10 -20.96 -54.48 5.12
CA ASN A 10 -22.02 -53.80 4.38
C ASN A 10 -21.72 -52.31 4.16
N THR A 11 -21.17 -51.63 5.16
CA THR A 11 -20.80 -50.21 5.05
C THR A 11 -19.64 -50.02 4.06
N TRP A 12 -18.66 -50.93 4.06
CA TRP A 12 -17.54 -50.92 3.13
C TRP A 12 -17.99 -51.16 1.68
N ASN A 13 -18.95 -52.06 1.48
CA ASN A 13 -19.51 -52.33 0.15
C ASN A 13 -20.26 -51.11 -0.41
N VAL A 14 -21.07 -50.44 0.42
CA VAL A 14 -21.75 -49.19 0.02
C VAL A 14 -20.74 -48.09 -0.30
N LEU A 15 -19.69 -47.94 0.50
CA LEU A 15 -18.61 -46.96 0.23
C LEU A 15 -17.90 -47.26 -1.09
N ASN A 16 -17.58 -48.53 -1.38
CA ASN A 16 -16.95 -48.92 -2.64
C ASN A 16 -17.88 -48.69 -3.83
N GLU A 17 -19.17 -49.01 -3.72
CA GLU A 17 -20.15 -48.72 -4.78
C GLU A 17 -20.25 -47.21 -5.07
N ILE A 18 -20.20 -46.35 -4.03
CA ILE A 18 -20.16 -44.90 -4.21
C ILE A 18 -18.86 -44.46 -4.92
N ILE A 19 -17.72 -45.05 -4.55
CA ILE A 19 -16.42 -44.74 -5.17
C ILE A 19 -16.39 -45.20 -6.64
N GLU A 20 -16.85 -46.41 -6.94
CA GLU A 20 -16.84 -46.98 -8.29
C GLU A 20 -17.82 -46.27 -9.23
N ASN A 21 -19.06 -46.05 -8.79
CA ASN A 21 -20.05 -45.27 -9.54
C ASN A 21 -19.70 -43.77 -9.57
N GLY A 22 -18.85 -43.33 -8.65
CA GLY A 22 -18.28 -41.99 -8.59
C GLY A 22 -17.06 -41.76 -9.48
N LYS A 23 -16.48 -42.80 -10.11
CA LYS A 23 -15.31 -42.67 -11.01
C LYS A 23 -15.60 -41.78 -12.23
N ASP A 24 -16.85 -41.78 -12.70
CA ASP A 24 -17.33 -40.91 -13.80
C ASP A 24 -18.08 -39.67 -13.31
N ILE A 25 -18.30 -39.56 -12.00
CA ILE A 25 -18.74 -38.32 -11.36
C ILE A 25 -17.48 -37.47 -11.22
N LYS A 26 -17.26 -36.52 -12.15
CA LYS A 26 -16.40 -35.38 -11.81
C LYS A 26 -16.99 -34.76 -10.54
N PRO A 27 -16.30 -34.76 -9.39
CA PRO A 27 -16.78 -34.01 -8.25
C PRO A 27 -16.83 -32.55 -8.70
N SER A 28 -18.04 -32.04 -8.94
CA SER A 28 -18.28 -30.63 -9.23
C SER A 28 -18.28 -29.78 -7.96
N VAL A 29 -18.04 -30.42 -6.81
CA VAL A 29 -17.81 -29.75 -5.54
C VAL A 29 -16.37 -29.22 -5.56
N GLU A 30 -16.20 -28.06 -6.19
CA GLU A 30 -15.04 -27.21 -5.93
C GLU A 30 -15.06 -26.89 -4.44
N PHE A 31 -14.09 -27.41 -3.70
CA PHE A 31 -13.86 -26.98 -2.32
C PHE A 31 -13.46 -25.50 -2.37
N ILE A 32 -14.43 -24.61 -2.20
CA ILE A 32 -14.17 -23.18 -2.16
C ILE A 32 -13.43 -22.89 -0.86
N GLU A 33 -12.12 -22.74 -0.95
CA GLU A 33 -11.29 -22.40 0.20
C GLU A 33 -11.63 -21.00 0.70
N SER A 34 -11.70 -20.87 2.03
CA SER A 34 -11.87 -19.55 2.64
C SER A 34 -10.58 -18.74 2.47
N LEU A 35 -10.73 -17.49 2.02
CA LEU A 35 -9.62 -16.56 1.84
C LEU A 35 -9.21 -15.85 3.12
N GLY A 36 -10.08 -15.83 4.13
CA GLY A 36 -9.82 -15.13 5.38
C GLY A 36 -11.10 -14.78 6.13
N LYS A 37 -10.92 -14.07 7.25
CA LYS A 37 -12.02 -13.56 8.08
C LYS A 37 -12.55 -12.24 7.53
N CYS A 38 -13.85 -12.08 7.58
CA CYS A 38 -14.57 -10.86 7.23
C CYS A 38 -14.19 -9.75 8.23
N PRO A 39 -13.71 -8.60 7.77
CA PRO A 39 -13.33 -7.50 8.67
C PRO A 39 -14.53 -6.83 9.38
N LYS A 40 -15.77 -7.10 8.95
CA LYS A 40 -17.00 -6.55 9.57
C LYS A 40 -17.60 -7.48 10.63
N CYS A 41 -17.77 -8.76 10.32
CA CYS A 41 -18.48 -9.72 11.20
C CYS A 41 -17.66 -10.93 11.64
N GLY A 42 -16.44 -11.10 11.14
CA GLY A 42 -15.55 -12.21 11.49
C GLY A 42 -15.83 -13.55 10.78
N GLY A 43 -16.92 -13.65 10.01
CA GLY A 43 -17.25 -14.84 9.20
C GLY A 43 -16.27 -15.10 8.05
N LYS A 44 -16.42 -16.19 7.32
CA LYS A 44 -15.53 -16.56 6.20
C LYS A 44 -15.81 -15.73 4.95
N VAL A 45 -14.74 -15.39 4.22
CA VAL A 45 -14.82 -14.77 2.89
C VAL A 45 -14.39 -15.76 1.82
N PHE A 46 -15.14 -15.79 0.72
CA PHE A 46 -14.95 -16.71 -0.40
C PHE A 46 -14.85 -15.96 -1.73
N GLU A 47 -14.10 -16.52 -2.67
CA GLU A 47 -14.01 -15.99 -4.03
C GLU A 47 -15.27 -16.31 -4.84
N ARG A 48 -15.74 -15.32 -5.59
CA ARG A 48 -16.80 -15.43 -6.58
C ARG A 48 -16.31 -14.85 -7.91
N ALA A 49 -17.13 -14.94 -8.96
CA ALA A 49 -16.75 -14.48 -10.30
C ALA A 49 -16.27 -13.01 -10.34
N LYS A 50 -16.97 -12.10 -9.65
CA LYS A 50 -16.67 -10.64 -9.67
C LYS A 50 -16.22 -10.07 -8.32
N THR A 51 -16.34 -10.84 -7.25
CA THR A 51 -16.20 -10.35 -5.87
C THR A 51 -15.54 -11.38 -4.98
N TYR A 52 -15.05 -10.91 -3.83
CA TYR A 52 -14.77 -11.72 -2.66
C TYR A 52 -15.85 -11.38 -1.63
N SER A 53 -16.69 -12.35 -1.28
CA SER A 53 -17.91 -12.10 -0.50
C SER A 53 -17.91 -12.86 0.80
N CYS A 54 -18.41 -12.23 1.86
CA CYS A 54 -18.64 -12.88 3.14
C CYS A 54 -19.82 -13.84 3.06
N GLU A 55 -19.75 -14.94 3.82
CA GLU A 55 -20.84 -15.90 3.99
C GLU A 55 -22.10 -15.31 4.65
N ASN A 56 -21.92 -14.26 5.48
CA ASN A 56 -23.02 -13.57 6.17
C ASN A 56 -23.50 -12.31 5.44
N GLU A 57 -23.06 -12.09 4.19
CA GLU A 57 -23.46 -10.95 3.34
C GLU A 57 -23.09 -9.54 3.86
N ASP A 58 -22.41 -9.43 5.00
CA ASP A 58 -22.00 -8.13 5.57
C ASP A 58 -20.90 -7.40 4.77
N PHE A 59 -20.14 -8.13 3.95
CA PHE A 59 -18.95 -7.64 3.28
C PHE A 59 -18.83 -8.15 1.84
N ILE A 60 -18.57 -7.24 0.92
CA ILE A 60 -18.31 -7.50 -0.49
C ILE A 60 -17.10 -6.67 -0.92
N LEU A 61 -16.04 -7.35 -1.35
CA LEU A 61 -14.86 -6.75 -1.97
C LEU A 61 -14.90 -7.02 -3.47
N TRP A 62 -14.90 -5.97 -4.29
CA TRP A 62 -14.96 -6.11 -5.74
C TRP A 62 -13.57 -6.36 -6.32
N LYS A 63 -13.47 -7.34 -7.24
CA LYS A 63 -12.21 -7.61 -7.97
C LYS A 63 -11.76 -6.39 -8.76
N GLU A 64 -12.71 -5.71 -9.41
CA GLU A 64 -12.47 -4.43 -10.07
C GLU A 64 -12.92 -3.29 -9.15
N SER A 65 -11.94 -2.56 -8.62
CA SER A 65 -12.15 -1.51 -7.63
C SER A 65 -11.64 -0.15 -8.12
N LYS A 66 -11.98 0.91 -7.37
CA LYS A 66 -11.52 2.27 -7.66
C LYS A 66 -10.95 2.93 -6.43
N HIS A 67 -9.89 3.70 -6.62
CA HIS A 67 -9.41 4.67 -5.66
C HIS A 67 -9.54 6.06 -6.29
N TYR A 68 -10.49 6.85 -5.79
CA TYR A 68 -10.93 8.09 -6.45
C TYR A 68 -11.33 7.84 -7.92
N LYS A 69 -10.58 8.39 -8.87
CA LYS A 69 -10.83 8.28 -10.32
C LYS A 69 -10.03 7.16 -10.99
N GLU A 70 -9.16 6.49 -10.24
CA GLU A 70 -8.27 5.47 -10.79
C GLU A 70 -8.83 4.07 -10.53
N LYS A 71 -8.77 3.20 -11.53
CA LYS A 71 -9.22 1.80 -11.44
C LYS A 71 -8.05 0.88 -11.09
N PHE A 72 -8.33 -0.21 -10.42
CA PHE A 72 -7.36 -1.28 -10.17
C PHE A 72 -8.07 -2.63 -10.00
N SER A 73 -7.36 -3.71 -10.26
CA SER A 73 -7.82 -5.07 -10.05
C SER A 73 -7.21 -5.65 -8.77
N ILE A 74 -7.95 -6.56 -8.14
CA ILE A 74 -7.57 -7.27 -6.91
C ILE A 74 -7.62 -8.76 -7.21
N ASN A 75 -6.46 -9.41 -7.16
CA ASN A 75 -6.35 -10.87 -7.27
C ASN A 75 -6.56 -11.56 -5.92
N GLN A 76 -6.60 -12.90 -5.93
CA GLN A 76 -6.88 -13.70 -4.74
C GLN A 76 -5.85 -13.46 -3.62
N GLU A 77 -4.55 -13.37 -3.92
CA GLU A 77 -3.50 -13.14 -2.92
C GLU A 77 -3.61 -11.75 -2.29
N GLU A 78 -3.90 -10.73 -3.10
CA GLU A 78 -4.13 -9.36 -2.65
C GLU A 78 -5.38 -9.27 -1.78
N ALA A 79 -6.45 -9.98 -2.13
CA ALA A 79 -7.65 -10.08 -1.29
C ALA A 79 -7.32 -10.69 0.08
N LYS A 80 -6.55 -11.79 0.14
CA LYS A 80 -6.10 -12.38 1.42
C LYS A 80 -5.36 -11.36 2.30
N LYS A 81 -4.43 -10.60 1.71
CA LYS A 81 -3.68 -9.54 2.40
C LYS A 81 -4.60 -8.43 2.91
N PHE A 82 -5.51 -7.94 2.07
CA PHE A 82 -6.48 -6.94 2.47
C PHE A 82 -7.38 -7.41 3.63
N LEU A 83 -7.84 -8.66 3.60
CA LEU A 83 -8.63 -9.26 4.69
C LEU A 83 -7.84 -9.41 5.99
N ALA A 84 -6.51 -9.59 5.90
CA ALA A 84 -5.59 -9.57 7.03
C ALA A 84 -5.22 -8.16 7.52
N ASN A 85 -5.88 -7.11 6.99
CA ASN A 85 -5.59 -5.70 7.28
C ASN A 85 -4.15 -5.28 6.91
N GLU A 86 -3.55 -5.98 5.95
CA GLU A 86 -2.23 -5.66 5.42
C GLU A 86 -2.32 -4.62 4.30
N THR A 87 -1.17 -4.02 4.02
CA THR A 87 -0.98 -3.07 2.93
C THR A 87 -0.67 -3.80 1.64
N VAL A 88 -1.36 -3.44 0.56
CA VAL A 88 -1.14 -4.03 -0.76
C VAL A 88 -0.64 -2.96 -1.73
N GLN A 89 0.45 -3.23 -2.43
CA GLN A 89 0.94 -2.37 -3.51
C GLN A 89 0.14 -2.63 -4.79
N CYS A 90 -0.89 -1.82 -5.03
CA CYS A 90 -1.74 -1.90 -6.21
C CYS A 90 -1.21 -1.04 -7.35
N THR A 91 -1.49 -1.47 -8.59
CA THR A 91 -1.27 -0.65 -9.79
C THR A 91 -2.58 0.05 -10.15
N LEU A 92 -2.61 1.37 -9.92
CA LEU A 92 -3.74 2.24 -10.22
C LEU A 92 -3.65 2.76 -11.66
N ILE A 93 -4.76 2.75 -12.38
CA ILE A 93 -4.87 3.17 -13.78
C ILE A 93 -5.86 4.33 -13.87
N SER A 94 -5.38 5.48 -14.33
CA SER A 94 -6.20 6.68 -14.60
C SER A 94 -7.07 6.53 -15.86
N GLU A 95 -8.03 7.44 -16.03
CA GLU A 95 -8.87 7.52 -17.24
C GLU A 95 -8.03 7.68 -18.53
N ASP A 96 -6.91 8.42 -18.43
CA ASP A 96 -5.93 8.62 -19.51
C ASP A 96 -5.00 7.41 -19.75
N LYS A 97 -5.31 6.25 -19.15
CA LYS A 97 -4.51 5.01 -19.20
C LYS A 97 -3.08 5.13 -18.63
N LYS A 98 -2.74 6.22 -17.95
CA LYS A 98 -1.49 6.31 -17.18
C LYS A 98 -1.61 5.50 -15.91
N SER A 99 -0.59 4.70 -15.60
CA SER A 99 -0.56 3.88 -14.39
C SER A 99 0.44 4.41 -13.36
N ARG A 100 0.15 4.15 -12.09
CA ARG A 100 1.06 4.38 -10.97
C ARG A 100 0.89 3.30 -9.92
N LYS A 101 1.91 3.10 -9.08
CA LYS A 101 1.83 2.20 -7.93
C LYS A 101 1.39 2.97 -6.68
N ALA A 102 0.53 2.37 -5.87
CA ALA A 102 0.09 2.91 -4.60
C ALA A 102 -0.05 1.80 -3.57
N ASN A 103 0.32 2.08 -2.32
CA ASN A 103 0.12 1.17 -1.21
C ASN A 103 -1.26 1.45 -0.61
N LEU A 104 -2.18 0.50 -0.71
CA LEU A 104 -3.57 0.64 -0.25
C LEU A 104 -3.85 -0.23 0.97
N LYS A 105 -4.76 0.25 1.83
CA LYS A 105 -5.42 -0.52 2.89
C LYS A 105 -6.93 -0.42 2.77
N ILE A 106 -7.64 -1.45 3.22
CA ILE A 106 -9.10 -1.39 3.34
C ILE A 106 -9.49 -0.34 4.38
N LYS A 107 -10.47 0.48 4.01
CA LYS A 107 -11.15 1.40 4.91
C LYS A 107 -12.64 1.09 4.89
N LEU A 108 -13.17 0.70 6.05
CA LEU A 108 -14.59 0.44 6.23
C LEU A 108 -15.28 1.69 6.75
N ASN A 109 -15.70 2.58 5.85
CA ASN A 109 -16.49 3.77 6.17
C ASN A 109 -17.75 3.82 5.31
N GLY A 110 -18.86 3.31 5.87
CA GLY A 110 -20.14 3.20 5.19
C GLY A 110 -20.44 1.78 4.72
N GLU A 111 -21.35 1.68 3.75
CA GLU A 111 -21.87 0.40 3.25
C GLU A 111 -20.79 -0.37 2.46
N TYR A 112 -20.08 0.33 1.58
CA TYR A 112 -19.08 -0.24 0.68
C TYR A 112 -17.65 -0.22 1.25
N VAL A 113 -16.82 -1.15 0.77
CA VAL A 113 -15.38 -1.16 1.02
C VAL A 113 -14.73 -0.01 0.27
N ASN A 114 -14.06 0.88 1.00
CA ASN A 114 -13.22 1.92 0.44
C ASN A 114 -11.74 1.57 0.67
N PHE A 115 -10.86 2.35 0.04
CA PHE A 115 -9.42 2.19 0.16
C PHE A 115 -8.77 3.51 0.56
N GLU A 116 -7.79 3.43 1.45
CA GLU A 116 -6.92 4.56 1.77
C GLU A 116 -5.47 4.25 1.40
N GLU A 117 -4.76 5.27 0.94
CA GLU A 117 -3.33 5.15 0.68
C GLU A 117 -2.54 5.20 1.98
N GLU A 118 -1.79 4.14 2.26
CA GLU A 118 -0.81 4.17 3.32
C GLU A 118 0.47 4.84 2.82
N ARG A 119 0.86 5.91 3.51
CA ARG A 119 2.04 6.70 3.18
C ARG A 119 2.98 6.72 4.38
N GLU A 120 4.21 6.31 4.17
CA GLU A 120 5.24 6.39 5.19
C GLU A 120 5.64 7.85 5.42
N SER A 121 5.61 8.28 6.67
CA SER A 121 6.17 9.57 7.07
C SER A 121 7.70 9.58 6.90
N VAL A 122 8.23 10.61 6.24
CA VAL A 122 9.66 10.87 6.12
C VAL A 122 10.17 11.88 7.16
N GLY A 123 9.30 12.37 8.04
CA GLY A 123 9.65 13.34 9.08
C GLY A 123 8.50 14.29 9.41
N LYS A 124 8.75 15.22 10.33
CA LYS A 124 7.80 16.28 10.68
C LYS A 124 8.09 17.53 9.85
N CYS A 125 7.03 18.24 9.49
CA CYS A 125 7.09 19.44 8.67
C CYS A 125 7.74 20.57 9.48
N PRO A 126 8.77 21.26 8.96
CA PRO A 126 9.43 22.34 9.67
C PRO A 126 8.57 23.61 9.79
N ILE A 127 7.43 23.70 9.08
CA ILE A 127 6.52 24.84 9.12
C ILE A 127 5.41 24.62 10.15
N CYS A 128 4.73 23.46 10.14
CA CYS A 128 3.53 23.23 10.95
C CYS A 128 3.60 21.98 11.85
N GLY A 129 4.70 21.23 11.85
CA GLY A 129 4.88 20.04 12.68
C GLY A 129 4.11 18.78 12.25
N LYS A 130 3.16 18.88 11.30
CA LYS A 130 2.46 17.71 10.72
C LYS A 130 3.39 16.83 9.89
N GLU A 131 2.94 15.65 9.52
CA GLU A 131 3.79 14.69 8.81
C GLU A 131 4.14 15.14 7.40
N VAL A 132 5.34 14.76 6.96
CA VAL A 132 5.78 14.90 5.57
C VAL A 132 5.79 13.51 4.96
N VAL A 133 5.18 13.36 3.79
CA VAL A 133 5.10 12.09 3.05
C VAL A 133 5.70 12.25 1.66
N GLU A 134 6.10 11.13 1.07
CA GLU A 134 6.70 11.08 -0.27
C GLU A 134 5.65 11.00 -1.38
N SER A 135 5.90 11.68 -2.49
CA SER A 135 5.25 11.47 -3.79
C SER A 135 6.30 11.15 -4.85
N GLU A 136 5.85 10.92 -6.08
CA GLU A 136 6.75 10.72 -7.22
C GLU A 136 7.79 11.84 -7.37
N LYS A 137 7.38 13.11 -7.23
CA LYS A 137 8.24 14.28 -7.54
C LYS A 137 8.77 15.03 -6.31
N MET A 138 8.14 14.88 -5.15
CA MET A 138 8.45 15.69 -3.96
C MET A 138 8.07 15.01 -2.66
N PHE A 139 8.60 15.50 -1.56
CA PHE A 139 8.11 15.27 -0.20
C PHE A 139 7.25 16.47 0.21
N TYR A 140 6.05 16.23 0.74
CA TYR A 140 5.11 17.31 1.03
C TYR A 140 4.38 17.09 2.34
N CYS A 141 3.94 18.18 2.96
CA CYS A 141 3.22 18.12 4.22
C CYS A 141 1.79 17.59 4.04
N THR A 142 1.36 16.68 4.91
CA THR A 142 -0.01 16.16 4.96
C THR A 142 -1.04 17.22 5.36
N GLY A 143 -0.60 18.29 6.04
CA GLY A 143 -1.41 19.45 6.40
C GLY A 143 -1.71 20.42 5.24
N ASN A 144 -1.52 20.00 3.99
CA ASN A 144 -1.82 20.85 2.83
C ASN A 144 -3.30 21.28 2.76
N LYS A 145 -4.20 20.39 3.21
CA LYS A 145 -5.64 20.69 3.35
C LYS A 145 -5.91 21.78 4.39
N ASP A 146 -5.00 21.97 5.35
CA ASP A 146 -5.08 22.98 6.41
C ASP A 146 -4.26 24.24 6.06
N GLY A 147 -3.88 24.42 4.80
CA GLY A 147 -3.15 25.58 4.29
C GLY A 147 -1.62 25.48 4.32
N CYS A 148 -1.03 24.37 4.78
CA CYS A 148 0.43 24.23 4.77
C CYS A 148 0.99 24.00 3.35
N VAL A 149 1.91 24.87 2.93
CA VAL A 149 2.50 24.86 1.58
C VAL A 149 3.86 24.17 1.48
N PHE A 150 4.34 23.53 2.56
CA PHE A 150 5.65 22.89 2.57
C PHE A 150 5.77 21.79 1.51
N LYS A 151 6.72 21.99 0.58
CA LYS A 151 7.09 21.05 -0.50
C LYS A 151 8.61 21.02 -0.65
N LEU A 152 9.20 19.84 -0.48
CA LEU A 152 10.61 19.56 -0.70
C LEU A 152 10.76 18.73 -1.98
N TRP A 153 11.22 19.34 -3.05
CA TRP A 153 11.37 18.67 -4.35
C TRP A 153 12.49 17.63 -4.32
N LYS A 154 12.30 16.49 -4.99
CA LYS A 154 13.35 15.48 -5.17
C LYS A 154 14.51 16.02 -6.00
N GLU A 155 14.21 16.93 -6.90
CA GLU A 155 15.20 17.70 -7.66
C GLU A 155 15.07 19.16 -7.24
N ALA A 156 15.98 19.63 -6.38
CA ALA A 156 15.94 20.97 -5.85
C ALA A 156 17.13 21.79 -6.37
N LYS A 157 16.87 23.02 -6.85
CA LYS A 157 17.94 23.90 -7.31
C LYS A 157 18.72 24.47 -6.14
N HIS A 158 20.04 24.50 -6.28
CA HIS A 158 20.96 25.16 -5.38
C HIS A 158 22.03 25.87 -6.20
N PHE A 159 21.82 27.17 -6.45
CA PHE A 159 22.59 27.95 -7.43
C PHE A 159 22.56 27.28 -8.82
N SER A 160 23.72 27.01 -9.41
CA SER A 160 23.87 26.29 -10.69
C SER A 160 23.68 24.77 -10.57
N ASN A 161 23.55 24.23 -9.36
CA ASN A 161 23.48 22.79 -9.11
C ASN A 161 22.03 22.30 -8.94
N THR A 162 21.81 21.01 -9.21
CA THR A 162 20.54 20.33 -8.93
C THR A 162 20.80 19.25 -7.88
N LEU A 163 20.28 19.45 -6.68
CA LEU A 163 20.39 18.52 -5.57
C LEU A 163 19.39 17.38 -5.76
N LYS A 164 19.88 16.14 -5.68
CA LYS A 164 19.04 14.93 -5.66
C LYS A 164 18.70 14.56 -4.24
N ILE A 165 17.44 14.74 -3.87
CA ILE A 165 16.91 14.47 -2.53
C ILE A 165 16.20 13.12 -2.54
N THR A 166 16.90 12.10 -2.07
CA THR A 166 16.33 10.77 -1.85
C THR A 166 15.50 10.75 -0.57
N LYS A 167 14.69 9.69 -0.37
CA LYS A 167 13.94 9.48 0.87
C LYS A 167 14.83 9.51 2.13
N SER A 168 16.01 8.90 2.04
CA SER A 168 17.00 8.89 3.13
C SER A 168 17.53 10.30 3.43
N ILE A 169 17.83 11.08 2.40
CA ILE A 169 18.27 12.47 2.53
C ILE A 169 17.16 13.33 3.13
N ALA A 170 15.92 13.20 2.65
CA ALA A 170 14.77 13.92 3.20
C ALA A 170 14.58 13.62 4.70
N LYS A 171 14.68 12.35 5.11
CA LYS A 171 14.64 11.95 6.53
C LYS A 171 15.73 12.61 7.35
N LYS A 172 16.95 12.77 6.81
CA LYS A 172 18.05 13.47 7.50
C LYS A 172 17.76 14.98 7.61
N LEU A 173 17.35 15.62 6.51
CA LEU A 173 17.09 17.05 6.45
C LEU A 173 15.90 17.50 7.31
N LEU A 174 14.88 16.66 7.48
CA LEU A 174 13.68 16.97 8.26
C LEU A 174 13.85 16.76 9.77
N LYS A 175 14.99 16.23 10.23
CA LYS A 175 15.32 16.18 11.66
C LYS A 175 15.56 17.59 12.19
N LYS A 176 15.39 17.79 13.50
CA LYS A 176 15.80 19.03 14.18
C LYS A 176 17.29 19.27 13.93
N ASN A 177 17.65 20.42 13.37
CA ASN A 177 19.01 20.77 12.93
C ASN A 177 19.62 19.76 11.92
N GLY A 178 18.77 19.07 11.16
CA GLY A 178 19.17 18.08 10.18
C GLY A 178 19.90 18.69 8.99
N SER A 179 20.97 18.02 8.56
CA SER A 179 21.73 18.39 7.36
C SER A 179 22.12 17.12 6.58
N SER A 180 22.51 17.30 5.33
CA SER A 180 23.05 16.22 4.50
C SER A 180 24.14 16.75 3.59
N LYS A 181 25.09 15.87 3.27
CA LYS A 181 26.16 16.13 2.31
C LYS A 181 25.63 16.07 0.88
N PHE A 182 26.08 17.01 0.05
CA PHE A 182 25.80 17.08 -1.38
C PHE A 182 27.06 17.48 -2.13
N GLU A 183 27.26 16.91 -3.31
CA GLU A 183 28.27 17.37 -4.26
C GLU A 183 27.72 18.59 -5.02
N VAL A 184 28.47 19.69 -5.02
CA VAL A 184 28.14 20.92 -5.75
C VAL A 184 29.34 21.38 -6.56
N SER A 185 29.10 21.86 -7.78
CA SER A 185 30.11 22.50 -8.60
C SER A 185 30.27 23.98 -8.22
N GLY A 186 31.52 24.39 -8.00
CA GLY A 186 31.95 25.78 -7.85
C GLY A 186 31.89 26.55 -9.16
N LYS A 187 32.15 27.86 -9.10
CA LYS A 187 32.17 28.75 -10.28
C LYS A 187 33.29 28.41 -11.27
N ASP A 188 34.34 27.80 -10.77
CA ASP A 188 35.52 27.31 -11.48
C ASP A 188 35.32 25.92 -12.10
N GLY A 189 34.14 25.30 -11.92
CA GLY A 189 33.84 23.95 -12.38
C GLY A 189 34.31 22.84 -11.43
N ASN A 190 35.08 23.17 -10.39
CA ASN A 190 35.54 22.19 -9.41
C ASN A 190 34.39 21.71 -8.54
N LYS A 191 34.34 20.40 -8.29
CA LYS A 191 33.34 19.79 -7.43
C LYS A 191 33.80 19.82 -5.98
N LYS A 192 32.92 20.24 -5.08
CA LYS A 192 33.14 20.19 -3.62
C LYS A 192 31.95 19.50 -2.94
N GLU A 193 32.23 18.77 -1.87
CA GLU A 193 31.19 18.27 -0.97
C GLU A 193 30.85 19.37 0.04
N VAL A 194 29.55 19.69 0.16
CA VAL A 194 29.04 20.66 1.13
C VAL A 194 27.95 20.03 1.98
N ASN A 195 27.90 20.40 3.26
CA ASN A 195 26.84 19.98 4.16
C ASN A 195 25.74 21.05 4.15
N LEU A 196 24.54 20.69 3.67
CA LEU A 196 23.41 21.60 3.52
C LEU A 196 22.30 21.25 4.49
N LYS A 197 21.65 22.27 5.07
CA LYS A 197 20.39 22.14 5.81
C LYS A 197 19.26 22.91 5.13
N ILE A 198 18.02 22.52 5.44
CA ILE A 198 16.83 23.24 4.96
C ILE A 198 16.78 24.63 5.58
N LYS A 199 16.54 25.63 4.73
CA LYS A 199 16.19 26.99 5.12
C LYS A 199 14.83 27.34 4.52
N ILE A 200 13.85 27.58 5.37
CA ILE A 200 12.52 28.02 4.91
C ILE A 200 12.57 29.54 4.74
N ASN A 201 12.23 30.02 3.54
CA ASN A 201 12.04 31.45 3.28
C ASN A 201 10.62 31.68 2.74
N ARG A 202 9.76 32.27 3.57
CA ARG A 202 8.31 32.37 3.32
C ARG A 202 7.73 30.98 3.03
N ASN A 203 7.40 30.73 1.77
CA ASN A 203 6.77 29.50 1.29
C ASN A 203 7.74 28.57 0.55
N TYR A 204 9.01 28.96 0.39
CA TYR A 204 9.98 28.21 -0.41
C TYR A 204 11.02 27.53 0.46
N VAL A 205 11.31 26.28 0.12
CA VAL A 205 12.41 25.50 0.68
C VAL A 205 13.69 25.86 -0.07
N ASN A 206 14.65 26.45 0.64
CA ASN A 206 16.01 26.71 0.18
C ASN A 206 17.01 25.88 1.01
N PHE A 207 18.29 26.02 0.68
CA PHE A 207 19.38 25.31 1.35
C PHE A 207 20.47 26.30 1.74
N GLU A 208 21.00 26.15 2.94
CA GLU A 208 22.18 26.90 3.40
C GLU A 208 23.28 25.94 3.87
N GLU A 209 24.53 26.31 3.57
CA GLU A 209 25.71 25.57 4.03
C GLU A 209 25.81 25.66 5.55
N VAL A 210 26.05 24.52 6.19
CA VAL A 210 26.35 24.43 7.61
C VAL A 210 27.86 24.35 7.74
N LYS A 211 28.47 25.36 8.37
CA LYS A 211 29.88 25.30 8.75
C LYS A 211 29.99 24.30 9.90
N GLU A 212 30.78 23.25 9.72
CA GLU A 212 31.19 22.41 10.85
C GLU A 212 32.00 23.31 11.79
N ILE A 213 31.48 23.52 13.01
CA ILE A 213 32.27 24.09 14.09
C ILE A 213 33.22 22.96 14.48
N LYS A 214 34.46 23.04 14.00
CA LYS A 214 35.56 22.20 14.48
C LYS A 214 35.97 22.64 15.87
#